data_AF-A0A7J2TPR3-F1
#
_entry.id   AF-A0A7J2TPR3-F1
#
_cell.length_a   1.000
_cell.length_b   1.000
_cell.length_c   1.000
_cell.angle_alpha   90.00
_cell.angle_beta   90.00
_cell.angle_gamma   90.00
#
_symmetry.space_group_name_H-M   'P 1'
#
loop_
_entity.id
_entity.type
_entity.pdbx_description
1 polymer ?
#
loop_
_entity_poly.entity_id
_entity_poly.type
_entity_poly.pdbx_seq_one_letter_code
_entity_poly.pdbx_strand_id
1 'polypeptide(L)'
;MVQGVDAENVNSEYPNSDVVVFHAPQQNPSQESVLVITRSVAKTEVDGIIYFQTKSDGKGTHKWPEPLGEREYDNWYDYRENYTLNGMISEKLLVGKVIFRIPWIGHLVFFVSSYSGMLTVIFLIIVLIIFKFGIPKLKNKKTENTRKSDSEKASET
;
A
#
# COMPACT_ATOMS: atom_id res chain seq x y z
N MET A 1 4.26 -0.21 -7.98
CA MET A 1 4.72 -0.83 -9.25
C MET A 1 6.21 -1.12 -9.11
N VAL A 2 6.63 -2.33 -9.47
CA VAL A 2 8.04 -2.77 -9.41
C VAL A 2 8.59 -2.77 -10.82
N GLN A 3 9.79 -2.21 -10.99
CA GLN A 3 10.54 -2.26 -12.23
C GLN A 3 11.80 -3.08 -11.99
N GLY A 4 12.11 -4.03 -12.89
CA GLY A 4 13.41 -4.69 -12.88
C GLY A 4 14.53 -3.65 -13.01
N VAL A 5 15.63 -3.88 -12.29
CA VAL A 5 16.75 -2.93 -12.24
C VAL A 5 18.06 -3.70 -12.09
N ASP A 6 19.09 -3.25 -12.79
CA ASP A 6 20.45 -3.73 -12.54
C ASP A 6 20.91 -3.25 -11.16
N ALA A 7 21.60 -4.12 -10.43
CA ALA A 7 22.02 -3.85 -9.06
C ALA A 7 22.89 -2.58 -8.94
N GLU A 8 23.74 -2.31 -9.93
CA GLU A 8 24.56 -1.10 -10.00
C GLU A 8 23.71 0.20 -10.02
N ASN A 9 22.53 0.13 -10.64
CA ASN A 9 21.61 1.25 -10.84
C ASN A 9 20.64 1.49 -9.67
N VAL A 10 20.80 0.75 -8.58
CA VAL A 10 20.10 1.01 -7.32
C VAL A 10 20.81 2.16 -6.59
N ASN A 11 20.05 3.22 -6.32
CA ASN A 11 20.52 4.32 -5.49
C ASN A 11 20.42 3.94 -4.00
N SER A 12 21.53 4.01 -3.27
CA SER A 12 21.61 3.70 -1.84
C SER A 12 21.91 4.93 -0.97
N GLU A 13 21.87 6.15 -1.52
CA GLU A 13 22.14 7.39 -0.78
C GLU A 13 20.95 7.81 0.09
N TYR A 14 20.91 7.33 1.33
CA TYR A 14 19.86 7.66 2.29
C TYR A 14 19.84 9.17 2.65
N PRO A 15 18.67 9.82 2.82
CA PRO A 15 17.30 9.28 2.76
C PRO A 15 16.69 9.23 1.35
N ASN A 16 17.37 9.80 0.35
CA ASN A 16 16.91 9.90 -1.04
C ASN A 16 17.27 8.66 -1.88
N SER A 17 17.27 7.49 -1.25
CA SER A 17 17.62 6.22 -1.87
C SER A 17 16.41 5.47 -2.40
N ASP A 18 16.66 4.42 -3.17
CA ASP A 18 15.63 3.58 -3.76
C ASP A 18 15.01 2.63 -2.73
N VAL A 19 13.71 2.35 -2.91
CA VAL A 19 13.06 1.20 -2.27
C VAL A 19 13.17 0.00 -3.19
N VAL A 20 13.77 -1.05 -2.67
CA VAL A 20 14.05 -2.29 -3.39
C VAL A 20 13.05 -3.36 -3.02
N VAL A 21 12.80 -4.25 -3.98
CA VAL A 21 12.00 -5.46 -3.79
C VAL A 21 12.92 -6.65 -4.04
N PHE A 22 12.93 -7.59 -3.12
CA PHE A 22 13.78 -8.77 -3.19
C PHE A 22 13.09 -9.99 -2.59
N HIS A 23 13.56 -11.17 -2.96
CA HIS A 23 13.16 -12.42 -2.31
C HIS A 23 13.77 -12.50 -0.92
N ALA A 24 12.93 -12.75 0.08
CA ALA A 24 13.37 -12.97 1.46
C ALA A 24 14.45 -14.05 1.49
N PRO A 25 15.56 -13.81 2.20
CA PRO A 25 16.55 -14.82 2.49
C PRO A 25 15.92 -16.11 3.03
N GLN A 26 16.32 -17.25 2.50
CA GLN A 26 15.80 -18.54 2.92
C GLN A 26 16.54 -19.02 4.17
N GLN A 27 15.80 -19.55 5.14
CA GLN A 27 16.36 -20.18 6.35
C GLN A 27 16.54 -21.68 6.18
N ASN A 28 15.79 -22.29 5.25
CA ASN A 28 15.88 -23.71 4.92
C ASN A 28 15.37 -23.97 3.49
N PRO A 29 15.68 -25.14 2.89
CA PRO A 29 15.35 -25.45 1.50
C PRO A 29 13.85 -25.55 1.19
N SER A 30 13.02 -25.83 2.21
CA SER A 30 11.58 -26.01 2.06
C SER A 30 10.79 -24.71 2.29
N GLN A 31 11.49 -23.61 2.60
CA GLN A 31 10.86 -22.33 2.87
C GLN A 31 10.33 -21.72 1.57
N GLU A 32 9.04 -21.35 1.57
CA GLU A 32 8.46 -20.62 0.47
C GLU A 32 9.11 -19.24 0.30
N SER A 33 9.30 -18.85 -0.95
CA SER A 33 9.87 -17.55 -1.28
C SER A 33 8.83 -16.44 -1.07
N VAL A 34 9.17 -15.47 -0.23
CA VAL A 34 8.34 -14.31 0.08
C VAL A 34 9.02 -13.06 -0.48
N LEU A 35 8.26 -12.10 -1.00
CA LEU A 35 8.80 -10.80 -1.42
C LEU A 35 8.83 -9.82 -0.24
N VAL A 36 9.96 -9.14 -0.10
CA VAL A 36 10.19 -8.10 0.92
C VAL A 36 10.43 -6.77 0.21
N ILE A 37 9.89 -5.70 0.81
CA ILE A 37 10.02 -4.33 0.30
C ILE A 37 10.62 -3.46 1.39
N THR A 38 11.86 -3.01 1.20
CA THR A 38 12.57 -2.11 2.13
C THR A 38 13.45 -1.14 1.36
N ARG A 39 13.94 -0.10 2.04
CA ARG A 39 14.81 0.90 1.43
C ARG A 39 16.27 0.44 1.46
N SER A 40 16.98 0.62 0.34
CA SER A 40 18.43 0.46 0.33
C SER A 40 19.09 1.67 1.00
N VAL A 41 19.96 1.45 1.98
CA VAL A 41 20.59 2.53 2.75
C VAL A 41 22.11 2.60 2.57
N ALA A 42 22.70 1.50 2.09
CA ALA A 42 24.08 1.41 1.66
C ALA A 42 24.22 0.23 0.70
N LYS A 43 25.27 0.23 -0.11
CA LYS A 43 25.68 -0.92 -0.91
C LYS A 43 27.19 -1.12 -0.83
N THR A 44 27.62 -2.37 -0.91
CA THR A 44 29.04 -2.74 -0.99
C THR A 44 29.20 -3.85 -2.01
N GLU A 45 30.33 -3.87 -2.70
CA GLU A 45 30.68 -4.94 -3.62
C GLU A 45 31.78 -5.80 -3.01
N VAL A 46 31.57 -7.12 -3.01
CA VAL A 46 32.56 -8.11 -2.56
C VAL A 46 32.56 -9.24 -3.58
N ASP A 47 33.73 -9.58 -4.11
CA ASP A 47 33.92 -10.63 -5.12
C ASP A 47 32.99 -10.50 -6.35
N GLY A 48 32.73 -9.27 -6.78
CA GLY A 48 31.86 -8.96 -7.93
C GLY A 48 30.37 -9.12 -7.65
N ILE A 49 29.97 -9.30 -6.38
CA ILE A 49 28.57 -9.39 -5.96
C ILE A 49 28.23 -8.12 -5.17
N ILE A 50 27.18 -7.42 -5.60
CA ILE A 50 26.66 -6.26 -4.90
C ILE A 50 25.76 -6.73 -3.76
N TYR A 51 26.02 -6.23 -2.56
CA TYR A 51 25.21 -6.43 -1.37
C TYR A 51 24.58 -5.11 -0.93
N PHE A 52 23.32 -5.16 -0.53
CA PHE A 52 22.54 -4.01 -0.09
C PHE A 52 22.23 -4.10 1.40
N GLN A 53 22.64 -3.07 2.15
CA GLN A 53 22.11 -2.84 3.48
C GLN A 53 20.72 -2.24 3.30
N THR A 54 19.74 -2.74 4.04
CA THR A 54 18.37 -2.25 3.95
C THR A 54 17.80 -1.83 5.30
N LYS A 55 16.76 -1.00 5.25
CA LYS A 55 15.93 -0.61 6.39
C LYS A 55 14.48 -0.40 5.95
N SER A 56 13.55 -0.93 6.73
CA SER A 56 12.12 -0.67 6.57
C SER A 56 11.75 0.78 6.96
N ASP A 57 11.03 1.49 6.08
CA ASP A 57 10.63 2.90 6.26
C ASP A 57 9.79 3.13 7.54
N GLY A 58 9.08 2.10 8.04
CA GLY A 58 8.16 2.20 9.18
C GLY A 58 8.63 1.54 10.48
N LYS A 59 9.83 0.93 10.51
CA LYS A 59 10.33 0.13 11.64
C LYS A 59 11.46 0.86 12.37
N GLY A 60 11.49 0.74 13.69
CA GLY A 60 12.51 1.32 14.56
C GLY A 60 12.09 2.65 15.18
N THR A 61 13.04 3.32 15.83
CA THR A 61 12.81 4.63 16.44
C THR A 61 12.81 5.75 15.40
N HIS A 62 13.75 5.73 14.45
CA HIS A 62 13.82 6.68 13.36
C HIS A 62 13.06 6.14 12.14
N LYS A 63 11.95 6.79 11.81
CA LYS A 63 11.14 6.46 10.64
C LYS A 63 11.63 7.28 9.46
N TRP A 64 11.57 6.73 8.25
CA TRP A 64 11.95 7.51 7.08
C TRP A 64 11.14 8.83 7.01
N PRO A 65 11.77 9.98 6.71
CA PRO A 65 13.15 10.19 6.25
C PRO A 65 14.18 10.56 7.34
N GLU A 66 13.91 10.29 8.62
CA GLU A 66 14.80 10.65 9.72
C GLU A 66 16.18 9.98 9.61
N PRO A 67 17.28 10.67 9.99
CA PRO A 67 18.62 10.09 9.98
C PRO A 67 18.70 8.75 10.74
N LEU A 68 19.52 7.84 10.22
CA LEU A 68 19.60 6.48 10.74
C LEU A 68 20.43 6.42 12.04
N GLY A 69 19.93 5.68 13.02
CA GLY A 69 20.73 5.22 14.16
C GLY A 69 21.54 3.96 13.83
N GLU A 70 22.69 3.77 14.49
CA GLU A 70 23.65 2.68 14.22
C GLU A 70 23.07 1.25 14.29
N ARG A 71 21.91 1.06 14.95
CA ARG A 71 21.30 -0.27 15.20
C ARG A 71 19.94 -0.48 14.55
N GLU A 72 19.61 0.31 13.53
CA GLU A 72 18.29 0.26 12.92
C GLU A 72 18.21 -0.42 11.55
N TYR A 73 19.33 -0.99 11.11
CA TYR A 73 19.40 -1.76 9.88
C TYR A 73 18.65 -3.08 10.01
N ASP A 74 18.01 -3.51 8.93
CA ASP A 74 17.47 -4.86 8.86
C ASP A 74 18.63 -5.85 8.74
N ASN A 75 18.55 -6.94 9.50
CA ASN A 75 19.57 -7.98 9.54
C ASN A 75 19.04 -9.24 8.86
N TRP A 76 19.69 -9.61 7.77
CA TRP A 76 19.29 -10.68 6.88
C TRP A 76 20.30 -11.84 6.91
N TYR A 77 19.79 -13.06 6.97
CA TYR A 77 20.59 -14.28 6.92
C TYR A 77 19.99 -15.26 5.91
N ASP A 78 20.80 -15.82 5.03
CA ASP A 78 20.41 -16.89 4.11
C ASP A 78 21.28 -18.12 4.37
N TYR A 79 20.70 -19.32 4.37
CA TYR A 79 21.46 -20.56 4.53
C TYR A 79 22.40 -20.85 3.34
N ARG A 80 22.14 -20.24 2.18
CA ARG A 80 22.91 -20.41 0.95
C ARG A 80 24.05 -19.40 0.89
N GLU A 81 25.18 -19.84 0.36
CA GLU A 81 26.36 -18.99 0.19
C GLU A 81 26.10 -17.86 -0.82
N ASN A 82 26.67 -16.68 -0.55
CA ASN A 82 26.61 -15.51 -1.41
C ASN A 82 25.22 -14.89 -1.62
N TYR A 83 24.21 -15.25 -0.82
CA TYR A 83 22.89 -14.61 -0.83
C TYR A 83 22.74 -13.52 0.23
N THR A 84 23.54 -13.56 1.29
CA THR A 84 23.64 -12.51 2.32
C THR A 84 25.10 -12.30 2.73
N LEU A 85 25.40 -11.13 3.27
CA LEU A 85 26.73 -10.79 3.80
C LEU A 85 26.57 -9.84 5.00
N ASN A 86 26.97 -10.24 6.20
CA ASN A 86 26.92 -9.41 7.42
C ASN A 86 25.57 -8.71 7.66
N GLY A 87 24.46 -9.39 7.37
CA GLY A 87 23.11 -8.81 7.51
C GLY A 87 22.59 -8.06 6.28
N MET A 88 23.38 -7.93 5.21
CA MET A 88 23.00 -7.36 3.92
C MET A 88 22.43 -8.44 2.98
N ILE A 89 21.66 -8.03 1.97
CA ILE A 89 21.11 -8.93 0.94
C ILE A 89 21.88 -8.81 -0.37
N SER A 90 22.13 -9.92 -1.05
CA SER A 90 22.80 -9.96 -2.36
C SER A 90 21.87 -9.48 -3.48
N GLU A 91 22.45 -8.92 -4.53
CA GLU A 91 21.79 -8.67 -5.82
C GLU A 91 21.11 -9.91 -6.42
N LYS A 92 21.55 -11.13 -6.06
CA LYS A 92 20.92 -12.38 -6.50
C LYS A 92 19.49 -12.54 -6.00
N LEU A 93 19.13 -11.85 -4.91
CA LEU A 93 17.78 -11.80 -4.38
C LEU A 93 16.97 -10.64 -4.97
N LEU A 94 17.60 -9.69 -5.65
CA LEU A 94 16.97 -8.47 -6.14
C LEU A 94 15.98 -8.80 -7.26
N VAL A 95 14.75 -8.33 -7.10
CA VAL A 95 13.69 -8.43 -8.09
C VAL A 95 13.55 -7.12 -8.87
N GLY A 96 13.71 -5.99 -8.17
CA GLY A 96 13.57 -4.68 -8.79
C GLY A 96 13.52 -3.54 -7.79
N LYS A 97 13.16 -2.35 -8.27
CA LYS A 97 12.90 -1.17 -7.45
C LYS A 97 11.49 -0.62 -7.61
N VAL A 98 11.00 0.03 -6.57
CA VAL A 98 9.70 0.69 -6.55
C VAL A 98 9.80 2.07 -7.18
N ILE A 99 9.29 2.20 -8.41
CA ILE A 99 9.31 3.45 -9.19
C ILE A 99 8.13 4.37 -8.92
N PHE A 100 7.10 3.88 -8.21
CA PHE A 100 5.90 4.65 -7.95
C PHE A 100 5.31 4.28 -6.59
N ARG A 101 5.05 5.30 -5.79
CA ARG A 101 4.34 5.22 -4.51
C ARG A 101 3.06 6.02 -4.64
N ILE A 102 1.92 5.43 -4.28
CA ILE A 102 0.66 6.16 -4.15
C ILE A 102 0.55 6.54 -2.67
N PRO A 103 0.76 7.82 -2.30
CA PRO A 103 0.52 8.24 -0.93
C PRO A 103 -0.94 7.95 -0.57
N TRP A 104 -1.21 7.63 0.70
CA TRP A 104 -2.55 7.41 1.26
C TRP A 104 -3.31 6.15 0.83
N ILE A 105 -2.85 5.38 -0.18
CA ILE A 105 -3.57 4.15 -0.57
C ILE A 105 -3.61 3.13 0.58
N GLY A 106 -2.53 3.05 1.36
CA GLY A 106 -2.48 2.23 2.57
C GLY A 106 -3.48 2.67 3.63
N HIS A 107 -3.64 3.99 3.83
CA HIS A 107 -4.64 4.53 4.75
C HIS A 107 -6.07 4.22 4.31
N LEU A 108 -6.35 4.25 3.00
CA LEU A 108 -7.66 3.90 2.46
C LEU A 108 -7.97 2.41 2.69
N VAL A 109 -7.05 1.52 2.36
CA VAL A 109 -7.21 0.07 2.58
C VAL A 109 -7.35 -0.23 4.07
N PHE A 110 -6.51 0.39 4.91
CA PHE A 110 -6.57 0.26 6.37
C PHE A 110 -7.92 0.73 6.92
N PHE A 111 -8.41 1.88 6.46
CA PHE A 111 -9.70 2.41 6.88
C PHE A 111 -10.84 1.45 6.51
N VAL A 112 -10.92 1.00 5.26
CA VAL A 112 -11.97 0.07 4.81
C VAL A 112 -11.92 -1.26 5.57
N SER A 113 -10.72 -1.74 5.94
CA SER A 113 -10.55 -2.96 6.74
C SER A 113 -10.95 -2.83 8.21
N SER A 114 -11.10 -1.60 8.73
CA SER A 114 -11.53 -1.36 10.11
C SER A 114 -13.05 -1.52 10.24
N TYR A 115 -13.53 -1.92 11.43
CA TYR A 115 -14.96 -2.07 11.69
C TYR A 115 -15.75 -0.77 11.41
N SER A 116 -15.24 0.37 11.86
CA SER A 116 -15.87 1.68 11.63
C SER A 116 -15.84 2.09 10.15
N GLY A 117 -14.74 1.83 9.44
CA GLY A 117 -14.68 2.12 8.00
C GLY A 117 -15.62 1.24 7.19
N MET A 118 -15.71 -0.05 7.51
CA MET A 118 -16.69 -0.95 6.89
C MET A 118 -18.13 -0.45 7.12
N LEU A 119 -18.48 -0.06 8.35
CA LEU A 119 -19.79 0.54 8.63
C LEU A 119 -20.04 1.82 7.83
N THR A 120 -19.02 2.66 7.68
CA THR A 120 -19.11 3.90 6.89
C THR A 120 -19.39 3.59 5.41
N VAL A 121 -18.71 2.58 4.84
CA VAL A 121 -18.93 2.12 3.46
C VAL A 121 -20.34 1.55 3.28
N ILE A 122 -20.80 0.70 4.21
CA ILE A 122 -22.15 0.13 4.17
C ILE A 122 -23.20 1.25 4.24
N PHE A 123 -23.02 2.21 5.15
CA PHE A 123 -23.91 3.37 5.28
C PHE A 123 -23.98 4.18 3.98
N LEU A 124 -22.84 4.47 3.35
CA LEU A 124 -22.78 5.16 2.06
C LEU A 124 -23.53 4.40 0.96
N ILE A 125 -23.40 3.07 0.89
CA ILE A 125 -24.14 2.24 -0.06
C ILE A 125 -25.65 2.36 0.17
N ILE A 126 -26.10 2.30 1.42
CA ILE A 126 -27.53 2.45 1.77
C ILE A 126 -28.04 3.84 1.34
N VAL A 127 -27.28 4.90 1.62
CA VAL A 127 -27.63 6.27 1.19
C VAL A 127 -27.75 6.34 -0.34
N LEU A 128 -26.81 5.75 -1.09
CA LEU A 128 -26.86 5.72 -2.56
C LEU A 128 -28.09 4.96 -3.07
N ILE A 129 -28.49 3.86 -2.43
CA ILE A 129 -29.71 3.12 -2.76
C ILE A 129 -30.94 3.99 -2.51
N ILE A 130 -31.03 4.65 -1.34
CA ILE A 130 -32.16 5.55 -1.02
C ILE A 130 -32.22 6.71 -2.02
N PHE A 131 -31.09 7.29 -2.41
CA PHE A 131 -31.06 8.37 -3.39
C PHE A 131 -31.54 7.89 -4.77
N LYS A 132 -31.08 6.71 -5.21
CA LYS A 132 -31.45 6.12 -6.50
C LYS A 132 -32.93 5.70 -6.57
N PHE A 133 -33.49 5.15 -5.50
CA PHE A 133 -34.84 4.59 -5.48
C PHE A 133 -35.91 5.47 -4.80
N GLY A 134 -35.51 6.42 -3.94
CA GLY A 134 -36.40 7.32 -3.21
C GLY A 134 -36.81 8.56 -4.00
N ILE A 135 -35.89 9.14 -4.78
CA ILE A 135 -36.17 10.35 -5.59
C ILE A 135 -37.25 10.13 -6.66
N PRO A 136 -37.31 8.98 -7.38
CA PRO A 136 -38.38 8.72 -8.35
C PRO A 136 -39.78 8.70 -7.71
N LYS A 137 -39.90 8.27 -6.44
CA LYS A 137 -41.19 8.16 -5.75
C LYS A 137 -41.74 9.50 -5.26
N LEU A 138 -40.89 10.47 -4.93
CA LEU A 138 -41.38 11.81 -4.52
C LEU A 138 -41.94 12.63 -5.68
N LYS A 139 -41.40 12.48 -6.91
CA LYS A 139 -41.95 13.16 -8.09
C LYS A 139 -43.39 12.73 -8.41
N ASN A 140 -43.73 11.46 -8.16
CA ASN A 140 -45.08 10.96 -8.43
C ASN A 140 -46.12 11.43 -7.41
N LYS A 141 -45.73 11.62 -6.14
CA LYS A 141 -46.66 12.09 -5.08
C LYS A 141 -47.07 13.56 -5.26
N LYS A 142 -46.20 14.40 -5.85
CA LYS A 142 -46.52 15.81 -6.09
C LYS A 142 -47.62 15.97 -7.15
N THR A 143 -47.62 15.13 -8.19
CA THR A 143 -48.62 15.16 -9.26
C THR A 143 -50.00 14.70 -8.78
N GLU A 144 -50.05 13.77 -7.82
CA GLU A 144 -51.31 13.21 -7.32
C GLU A 144 -52.03 14.15 -6.33
N ASN A 145 -51.28 14.88 -5.48
CA ASN A 145 -51.86 15.86 -4.56
C ASN A 145 -52.35 17.12 -5.26
N THR A 146 -51.69 17.57 -6.33
CA THR A 146 -52.18 18.70 -7.15
C THR A 146 -53.47 18.33 -7.88
N ARG A 147 -53.58 17.11 -8.43
CA ARG A 147 -54.82 16.66 -9.09
C ARG A 147 -56.01 16.49 -8.14
N LYS A 148 -55.80 16.03 -6.91
CA LYS A 148 -56.88 15.95 -5.90
C LYS A 148 -57.35 17.32 -5.44
N SER A 149 -56.43 18.25 -5.22
CA SER A 149 -56.74 19.66 -4.90
C SER A 149 -57.58 20.33 -6.00
N ASP A 150 -57.24 20.08 -7.27
CA ASP A 150 -57.95 20.71 -8.39
C ASP A 150 -59.30 20.04 -8.70
N SER A 151 -59.45 18.73 -8.41
CA SER A 151 -60.73 18.03 -8.56
C SER A 151 -61.75 18.36 -7.47
N GLU A 152 -61.29 18.64 -6.25
CA GLU A 152 -62.16 18.96 -5.10
C GLU A 152 -62.69 20.40 -5.19
N LYS A 153 -61.90 21.34 -5.74
CA LYS A 153 -62.35 22.71 -6.04
C LYS A 153 -63.32 22.82 -7.22
N ALA A 154 -63.36 21.83 -8.12
CA ALA A 154 -64.26 21.82 -9.27
C ALA A 154 -65.64 21.22 -8.95
N SER A 155 -65.82 20.54 -7.81
CA SER A 155 -67.11 19.97 -7.39
C SER A 155 -67.93 20.87 -6.46
N GLU A 156 -67.42 22.05 -6.08
CA GLU A 156 -68.09 23.00 -5.17
C GLU A 156 -68.70 24.23 -5.88
N THR A 157 -68.66 24.29 -7.23
CA THR A 157 -69.34 25.32 -8.07
C THR A 157 -70.38 24.70 -8.97
#